data_AF-A0A5J9VYG6-F1
#
_entry.id   AF-A0A5J9VYG6-F1
#
_cell.length_a   1.000
_cell.length_b   1.000
_cell.length_c   1.000
_cell.angle_alpha   90.00
_cell.angle_beta   90.00
_cell.angle_gamma   90.00
#
_symmetry.space_group_name_H-M   'P 1'
#
loop_
_entity.id
_entity.type
_entity.pdbx_description
1 polymer ?
#
loop_
_entity_poly.entity_id
_entity_poly.type
_entity_poly.pdbx_seq_one_letter_code
_entity_poly.pdbx_strand_id
1 'polypeptide(L)'
;MPPGSHPHCHEIHAHIVTILSHARVEEASKKARETTSRALLRLATSTSPPTTACLASLDMYSKITTTTMKDKRLHNLERLLLRVSIIIEEAEGRHITNKTIIHQLNLLRKEMYSGFFIMDSLRRQKTDVEGHDVSHSFASSKFNPAKRIFFTSTDTHGDEDLQQVLDNLNNIIEDTNGLVMFLKNHPPLYRQPYSMHLYISRCMFGRQVEMERIMDFLMHKDHQVTESVGILPIVGPRWVGKSTIIAHVCNDAKVRDYFSQVMIFTGDDINNENIYTMRDVGVTMHRNDALVENEKVLVIVELSGDIDEVAWSIFFLSYGVDLGKGSRIIITSRSDQVKKIGTTQALVLDYLPPDAYWYFFKVLTFGSVFPSDQPELESIAMEIARGLDGTFISANMISRILQNNLVSQHWRVYLECFNKNIQHNVSLFGESPYNLTRKGKPWAYHIKNDRFAVFSKHRTCPDGQNIPRIKVRDVLSGNIKHEGEFDIFVCKSCIPPYSSYIVSCTIEKLNHNKKMKMN
;
A
#
# COMPACT_ATOMS: atom_id res chain seq x y z
N MET A 1 -40.71 51.78 -17.96
CA MET A 1 -39.60 52.10 -17.02
C MET A 1 -38.93 50.78 -16.62
N PRO A 2 -37.60 50.75 -16.53
CA PRO A 2 -36.78 49.69 -17.14
C PRO A 2 -36.65 48.40 -16.33
N PRO A 3 -36.26 47.28 -16.99
CA PRO A 3 -36.09 45.95 -16.40
C PRO A 3 -34.73 45.79 -15.69
N GLY A 4 -34.71 44.82 -14.76
CA GLY A 4 -33.64 44.56 -13.81
C GLY A 4 -32.31 44.14 -14.40
N SER A 5 -31.25 44.66 -13.78
CA SER A 5 -29.86 44.29 -13.95
C SER A 5 -29.58 42.89 -13.40
N HIS A 6 -29.23 41.95 -14.27
CA HIS A 6 -28.71 40.62 -13.90
C HIS A 6 -27.25 40.71 -13.39
N PRO A 7 -26.87 40.02 -12.30
CA PRO A 7 -25.50 40.02 -11.77
C PRO A 7 -24.45 39.31 -12.64
N HIS A 8 -24.85 38.57 -13.69
CA HIS A 8 -23.94 37.74 -14.47
C HIS A 8 -23.13 38.46 -15.56
N CYS A 9 -23.32 39.77 -15.79
CA CYS A 9 -22.49 40.53 -16.73
C CYS A 9 -21.20 41.09 -16.10
N HIS A 10 -21.13 41.25 -14.77
CA HIS A 10 -19.93 41.77 -14.10
C HIS A 10 -18.84 40.69 -13.90
N GLU A 11 -19.20 39.42 -13.74
CA GLU A 11 -18.22 38.32 -13.59
C GLU A 11 -17.56 37.93 -14.92
N ILE A 12 -18.29 37.99 -16.04
CA ILE A 12 -17.72 37.72 -17.37
C ILE A 12 -16.74 38.83 -17.77
N HIS A 13 -17.03 40.09 -17.42
CA HIS A 13 -16.11 41.20 -17.69
C HIS A 13 -14.84 41.13 -16.83
N ALA A 14 -14.96 40.71 -15.56
CA ALA A 14 -13.82 40.47 -14.69
C ALA A 14 -12.91 39.33 -15.22
N HIS A 15 -13.48 38.22 -15.69
CA HIS A 15 -12.71 37.12 -16.27
C HIS A 15 -12.03 37.48 -17.60
N ILE A 16 -12.68 38.26 -18.46
CA ILE A 16 -12.05 38.72 -19.72
C ILE A 16 -10.90 39.69 -19.43
N VAL A 17 -11.02 40.58 -18.43
CA VAL A 17 -9.93 41.49 -18.01
C VAL A 17 -8.77 40.71 -17.39
N THR A 18 -9.02 39.65 -16.61
CA THR A 18 -7.97 38.78 -16.06
C THR A 18 -7.27 37.97 -17.16
N ILE A 19 -8.00 37.42 -18.12
CA ILE A 19 -7.41 36.69 -19.27
C ILE A 19 -6.60 37.64 -20.17
N LEU A 20 -7.08 38.85 -20.42
CA LEU A 20 -6.34 39.87 -21.19
C LEU A 20 -5.12 40.40 -20.42
N SER A 21 -5.15 40.43 -19.08
CA SER A 21 -3.98 40.76 -18.26
C SER A 21 -2.92 39.66 -18.27
N HIS A 22 -3.32 38.38 -18.23
CA HIS A 22 -2.41 37.24 -18.38
C HIS A 22 -1.81 37.18 -19.79
N ALA A 23 -2.62 37.42 -20.83
CA ALA A 23 -2.14 37.50 -22.21
C ALA A 23 -1.16 38.68 -22.41
N ARG A 24 -1.38 39.84 -21.76
CA ARG A 24 -0.44 40.98 -21.78
C ARG A 24 0.86 40.70 -21.03
N VAL A 25 0.84 39.94 -19.93
CA VAL A 25 2.04 39.51 -19.20
C VAL A 25 2.82 38.47 -20.01
N GLU A 26 2.13 37.57 -20.69
CA GLU A 26 2.73 36.55 -21.55
C GLU A 26 3.30 37.16 -22.85
N GLU A 27 2.61 38.17 -23.42
CA GLU A 27 3.09 38.95 -24.57
C GLU A 27 4.25 39.88 -24.18
N ALA A 28 4.24 40.48 -22.97
CA ALA A 28 5.38 41.21 -22.44
C ALA A 28 6.58 40.30 -22.15
N SER A 29 6.35 39.08 -21.67
CA SER A 29 7.38 38.04 -21.49
C SER A 29 7.94 37.56 -22.83
N LYS A 30 7.10 37.38 -23.84
CA LYS A 30 7.50 37.02 -25.21
C LYS A 30 8.28 38.16 -25.88
N LYS A 31 7.82 39.41 -25.72
CA LYS A 31 8.49 40.62 -26.24
C LYS A 31 9.80 40.87 -25.51
N ALA A 32 9.89 40.60 -24.21
CA ALA A 32 11.13 40.62 -23.45
C ALA A 32 12.10 39.55 -23.95
N ARG A 33 11.64 38.31 -24.16
CA ARG A 33 12.46 37.22 -24.74
C ARG A 33 12.93 37.55 -26.16
N GLU A 34 12.09 38.13 -27.01
CA GLU A 34 12.48 38.57 -28.36
C GLU A 34 13.44 39.77 -28.34
N THR A 35 13.25 40.72 -27.43
CA THR A 35 14.14 41.89 -27.28
C THR A 35 15.52 41.43 -26.78
N THR A 36 15.54 40.48 -25.84
CA THR A 36 16.77 39.85 -25.34
C THR A 36 17.42 38.97 -26.42
N SER A 37 16.64 38.24 -27.21
CA SER A 37 17.15 37.43 -28.33
C SER A 37 17.73 38.31 -29.45
N ARG A 38 17.11 39.46 -29.77
CA ARG A 38 17.65 40.46 -30.70
C ARG A 38 18.90 41.17 -30.15
N ALA A 39 18.97 41.42 -28.84
CA ALA A 39 20.16 41.97 -28.19
C ALA A 39 21.33 40.98 -28.24
N LEU A 40 21.07 39.69 -28.00
CA LEU A 40 22.06 38.62 -28.12
C LEU A 40 22.54 38.42 -29.57
N LEU A 41 21.63 38.51 -30.55
CA LEU A 41 21.99 38.48 -31.98
C LEU A 41 22.84 39.69 -32.40
N ARG A 42 22.54 40.90 -31.91
CA ARG A 42 23.35 42.10 -32.15
C ARG A 42 24.75 42.02 -31.53
N LEU A 43 24.88 41.39 -30.35
CA LEU A 43 26.16 41.10 -29.70
C LEU A 43 26.97 40.06 -30.48
N ALA A 44 26.32 39.04 -31.06
CA ALA A 44 26.97 38.01 -31.86
C ALA A 44 27.48 38.53 -33.23
N THR A 45 26.91 39.61 -33.76
CA THR A 45 27.32 40.21 -35.05
C THR A 45 28.28 41.40 -34.92
N SER A 46 28.65 41.80 -33.70
CA SER A 46 29.55 42.93 -33.46
C SER A 46 31.01 42.49 -33.59
N THR A 47 31.78 43.17 -34.44
CA THR A 47 33.23 42.93 -34.64
C THR A 47 34.13 43.60 -33.60
N SER A 48 33.56 44.18 -32.53
CA SER A 48 34.32 44.72 -31.40
C SER A 48 34.43 43.72 -30.24
N PRO A 49 35.60 43.59 -29.58
CA PRO A 49 35.77 42.66 -28.48
C PRO A 49 34.86 43.02 -27.30
N PRO A 50 34.21 42.04 -26.64
CA PRO A 50 33.26 42.31 -25.57
C PRO A 50 33.96 42.93 -24.35
N THR A 51 33.46 44.07 -23.87
CA THR A 51 33.89 44.70 -22.61
C THR A 51 33.67 43.78 -21.41
N THR A 52 34.48 43.94 -20.36
CA THR A 52 34.50 43.17 -19.10
C THR A 52 33.12 42.95 -18.43
N ALA A 53 32.15 43.85 -18.66
CA ALA A 53 30.77 43.68 -18.19
C ALA A 53 29.98 42.59 -18.93
N CYS A 54 30.24 42.36 -20.23
CA CYS A 54 29.61 41.26 -21.00
C CYS A 54 30.13 39.89 -20.58
N LEU A 55 31.42 39.79 -20.25
CA LEU A 55 31.99 38.56 -19.70
C LEU A 55 31.41 38.24 -18.32
N ALA A 56 31.17 39.25 -17.48
CA ALA A 56 30.51 39.05 -16.18
C ALA A 56 29.05 38.57 -16.30
N SER A 57 28.30 39.03 -17.32
CA SER A 57 26.94 38.53 -17.58
C SER A 57 26.91 37.12 -18.20
N LEU A 58 27.90 36.78 -19.03
CA LEU A 58 28.11 35.40 -19.52
C LEU A 58 28.57 34.46 -18.39
N ASP A 59 29.35 34.95 -17.42
CA ASP A 59 29.80 34.17 -16.25
C ASP A 59 28.72 34.05 -15.16
N MET A 60 27.76 34.99 -15.14
CA MET A 60 26.54 34.91 -14.34
C MET A 60 25.50 33.95 -14.96
N TYR A 61 25.50 33.80 -16.29
CA TYR A 61 24.68 32.81 -17.01
C TYR A 61 25.37 31.43 -17.17
N SER A 62 26.70 31.34 -17.16
CA SER A 62 27.44 30.06 -17.09
C SER A 62 27.30 29.39 -15.71
N LYS A 63 26.90 30.18 -14.68
CA LYS A 63 26.47 29.69 -13.38
C LYS A 63 25.04 29.15 -13.35
N ILE A 64 24.30 29.21 -14.46
CA ILE A 64 23.04 28.46 -14.62
C ILE A 64 23.39 27.12 -15.27
N THR A 65 23.33 26.08 -14.43
CA THR A 65 23.48 24.65 -14.72
C THR A 65 24.89 24.10 -14.94
N THR A 66 25.74 24.21 -13.91
CA THR A 66 26.47 22.99 -13.52
C THR A 66 25.44 22.00 -12.97
N THR A 67 24.82 21.19 -13.83
CA THR A 67 24.00 20.06 -13.40
C THR A 67 24.89 19.22 -12.48
N THR A 68 24.57 19.16 -11.18
CA THR A 68 25.39 18.39 -10.26
C THR A 68 25.42 16.94 -10.74
N MET A 69 26.51 16.20 -10.50
CA MET A 69 26.58 14.78 -10.86
C MET A 69 25.37 14.00 -10.31
N LYS A 70 24.87 14.42 -9.15
CA LYS A 70 23.64 13.91 -8.51
C LYS A 70 22.38 14.22 -9.30
N ASP A 71 22.20 15.44 -9.82
CA ASP A 71 21.04 15.78 -10.66
C ASP A 71 21.05 14.99 -12.00
N LYS A 72 22.23 14.74 -12.58
CA LYS A 72 22.35 13.85 -13.76
C LYS A 72 21.95 12.41 -13.43
N ARG A 73 22.38 11.89 -12.27
CA ARG A 73 22.03 10.54 -11.79
C ARG A 73 20.53 10.41 -11.51
N LEU A 74 19.93 11.41 -10.87
CA LEU A 74 18.48 11.48 -10.66
C LEU A 74 17.70 11.50 -11.98
N HIS A 75 18.13 12.31 -12.94
CA HIS A 75 17.47 12.36 -14.25
C HIS A 75 17.60 11.03 -15.01
N ASN A 76 18.75 10.34 -14.89
CA ASN A 76 18.90 9.00 -15.44
C ASN A 76 17.95 8.00 -14.77
N LEU A 77 17.84 8.04 -13.43
CA LEU A 77 16.92 7.20 -12.68
C LEU A 77 15.46 7.42 -13.14
N GLU A 78 15.02 8.67 -13.27
CA GLU A 78 13.69 9.01 -13.79
C GLU A 78 13.44 8.37 -15.16
N ARG A 79 14.40 8.47 -16.08
CA ARG A 79 14.29 7.88 -17.42
C ARG A 79 14.20 6.36 -17.37
N LEU A 80 14.98 5.70 -16.52
CA LEU A 80 14.95 4.24 -16.37
C LEU A 80 13.63 3.78 -15.75
N LEU A 81 13.17 4.46 -14.70
CA LEU A 81 11.89 4.17 -14.05
C LEU A 81 10.73 4.27 -15.04
N LEU A 82 10.69 5.32 -15.87
CA LEU A 82 9.67 5.44 -16.94
C LEU A 82 9.69 4.24 -17.89
N ARG A 83 10.86 3.78 -18.31
CA ARG A 83 10.98 2.60 -19.19
C ARG A 83 10.49 1.33 -18.50
N VAL A 84 10.86 1.11 -17.24
CA VAL A 84 10.42 -0.06 -16.48
C VAL A 84 8.92 -0.03 -16.23
N SER A 85 8.36 1.12 -15.86
CA SER A 85 6.92 1.28 -15.65
C SER A 85 6.14 0.91 -16.91
N ILE A 86 6.58 1.34 -18.10
CA ILE A 86 5.95 0.95 -19.38
C ILE A 86 6.00 -0.57 -19.58
N ILE A 87 7.14 -1.22 -19.31
CA ILE A 87 7.28 -2.68 -19.46
C ILE A 87 6.36 -3.43 -18.49
N ILE A 88 6.29 -2.98 -17.23
CA ILE A 88 5.44 -3.58 -16.21
C ILE A 88 3.95 -3.40 -16.57
N GLU A 89 3.54 -2.20 -16.97
CA GLU A 89 2.16 -1.92 -17.40
C GLU A 89 1.77 -2.78 -18.61
N GLU A 90 2.65 -2.89 -19.60
CA GLU A 90 2.44 -3.73 -20.78
C GLU A 90 2.35 -5.22 -20.41
N ALA A 91 3.18 -5.70 -19.48
CA ALA A 91 3.16 -7.07 -19.01
C ALA A 91 1.88 -7.39 -18.22
N GLU A 92 1.39 -6.44 -17.42
CA GLU A 92 0.17 -6.58 -16.63
C GLU A 92 -1.09 -6.60 -17.52
N GLY A 93 -1.02 -5.99 -18.70
CA GLY A 93 -2.01 -6.10 -19.77
C GLY A 93 -2.01 -7.44 -20.50
N ARG A 94 -1.26 -8.46 -20.05
CA ARG A 94 -1.11 -9.74 -20.77
C ARG A 94 -1.32 -10.96 -19.88
N HIS A 95 -1.86 -12.02 -20.48
CA HIS A 95 -2.01 -13.33 -19.84
C HIS A 95 -0.67 -14.06 -19.76
N ILE A 96 0.14 -13.74 -18.75
CA ILE A 96 1.45 -14.37 -18.51
C ILE A 96 1.28 -15.54 -17.54
N THR A 97 1.59 -16.74 -18.01
CA THR A 97 1.65 -17.98 -17.20
C THR A 97 3.07 -18.53 -17.10
N ASN A 98 4.03 -17.94 -17.82
CA ASN A 98 5.41 -18.38 -17.81
C ASN A 98 6.09 -17.92 -16.51
N LYS A 99 6.51 -18.88 -15.68
CA LYS A 99 7.11 -18.62 -14.35
C LYS A 99 8.39 -17.81 -14.43
N THR A 100 9.22 -18.04 -15.44
CA THR A 100 10.47 -17.29 -15.64
C THR A 100 10.17 -15.82 -15.93
N ILE A 101 9.18 -15.55 -16.77
CA ILE A 101 8.74 -14.18 -17.07
C ILE A 101 8.15 -13.51 -15.83
N ILE A 102 7.29 -14.21 -15.08
CA ILE A 102 6.72 -13.70 -13.82
C ILE A 102 7.84 -13.35 -12.82
N HIS A 103 8.85 -14.20 -12.71
CA HIS A 103 9.99 -13.95 -11.83
C HIS A 103 10.80 -12.71 -12.26
N GLN A 104 11.12 -12.57 -13.56
CA GLN A 104 11.83 -11.40 -14.08
C GLN A 104 11.02 -10.10 -13.89
N LEU A 105 9.71 -10.12 -14.13
CA LEU A 105 8.83 -8.98 -13.88
C LEU A 105 8.78 -8.61 -12.41
N ASN A 106 8.89 -9.60 -11.51
CA ASN A 106 8.96 -9.34 -10.08
C ASN A 106 10.26 -8.66 -9.67
N LEU A 107 11.40 -9.05 -10.26
CA LEU A 107 12.68 -8.37 -10.07
C LEU A 107 12.62 -6.91 -10.58
N LEU A 108 12.10 -6.69 -11.79
CA LEU A 108 11.88 -5.35 -12.34
C LEU A 108 11.02 -4.49 -11.40
N ARG A 109 9.90 -5.04 -10.91
CA ARG A 109 8.99 -4.35 -10.00
C ARG A 109 9.67 -3.97 -8.68
N LYS A 110 10.46 -4.88 -8.12
CA LYS A 110 11.23 -4.61 -6.89
C LYS A 110 12.14 -3.42 -7.07
N GLU A 111 13.00 -3.43 -8.09
CA GLU A 111 13.94 -2.33 -8.34
C GLU A 111 13.23 -1.04 -8.74
N MET A 112 12.08 -1.13 -9.42
CA MET A 112 11.23 0.02 -9.70
C MET A 112 10.72 0.68 -8.41
N TYR A 113 10.22 -0.10 -7.46
CA TYR A 113 9.78 0.41 -6.16
C TYR A 113 10.93 1.05 -5.39
N SER A 114 12.10 0.41 -5.34
CA SER A 114 13.28 0.96 -4.71
C SER A 114 13.70 2.29 -5.35
N GLY A 115 13.65 2.40 -6.69
CA GLY A 115 13.98 3.63 -7.40
C GLY A 115 13.00 4.77 -7.13
N PHE A 116 11.69 4.51 -7.15
CA PHE A 116 10.70 5.52 -6.74
C PHE A 116 10.90 5.95 -5.29
N PHE A 117 11.16 5.00 -4.39
CA PHE A 117 11.40 5.30 -2.98
C PHE A 117 12.62 6.21 -2.76
N ILE A 118 13.74 5.93 -3.43
CA ILE A 118 14.95 6.76 -3.34
C ILE A 118 14.70 8.14 -3.95
N MET A 119 14.10 8.20 -5.13
CA MET A 119 13.81 9.46 -5.82
C MET A 119 12.93 10.38 -4.96
N ASP A 120 11.85 9.84 -4.39
CA ASP A 120 10.92 10.59 -3.56
C ASP A 120 11.55 10.98 -2.21
N SER A 121 12.42 10.12 -1.64
CA SER A 121 13.17 10.42 -0.42
C SER A 121 14.18 11.56 -0.62
N LEU A 122 14.87 11.59 -1.76
CA LEU A 122 15.82 12.65 -2.10
C LEU A 122 15.11 13.99 -2.42
N ARG A 123 13.95 13.94 -3.09
CA ARG A 123 13.11 15.13 -3.34
C ARG A 123 12.65 15.77 -2.03
N ARG A 124 12.23 14.98 -1.05
CA ARG A 124 11.91 15.46 0.30
C ARG A 124 13.08 16.20 0.94
N GLN A 125 14.27 15.60 0.93
CA GLN A 125 15.46 16.21 1.55
C GLN A 125 15.77 17.59 0.95
N LYS A 126 15.55 17.80 -0.35
CA LYS A 126 15.72 19.12 -0.98
C LYS A 126 14.72 20.16 -0.43
N THR A 127 13.44 19.79 -0.33
CA THR A 127 12.38 20.69 0.18
C THR A 127 12.61 21.11 1.63
N ASP A 128 13.13 20.21 2.48
CA ASP A 128 13.43 20.50 3.89
C ASP A 128 14.59 21.50 4.05
N VAL A 129 15.51 21.56 3.10
CA VAL A 129 16.67 22.49 3.11
C VAL A 129 16.29 23.88 2.58
N GLU A 130 15.37 23.96 1.63
CA GLU A 130 14.96 25.23 1.00
C GLU A 130 13.85 25.98 1.78
N GLY A 131 13.13 25.31 2.69
CA GLY A 131 12.00 25.89 3.46
C GLY A 131 12.37 26.73 4.70
N HIS A 132 13.62 27.11 4.87
CA HIS A 132 14.10 27.88 6.04
C HIS A 132 13.75 29.37 5.97
N ASP A 133 12.48 29.76 6.10
CA ASP A 133 12.16 31.16 6.46
C ASP A 133 10.81 31.44 7.17
N VAL A 134 10.09 30.43 7.68
CA VAL A 134 8.88 30.72 8.48
C VAL A 134 8.83 29.91 9.79
N SER A 135 9.08 30.65 10.87
CA SER A 135 8.74 30.38 12.29
C SER A 135 9.43 29.18 12.98
N HIS A 136 10.47 29.56 13.73
CA HIS A 136 11.15 28.77 14.75
C HIS A 136 10.23 28.41 15.94
N SER A 137 9.30 27.47 15.74
CA SER A 137 8.82 26.56 16.79
C SER A 137 8.86 25.09 16.35
N PHE A 138 9.22 24.85 15.08
CA PHE A 138 9.27 23.53 14.44
C PHE A 138 10.71 23.10 14.11
N ALA A 139 11.71 23.74 14.73
CA ALA A 139 13.09 23.26 14.71
C ALA A 139 13.13 21.88 15.37
N SER A 140 13.06 20.86 14.52
CA SER A 140 13.02 19.46 14.86
C SER A 140 14.27 19.07 15.67
N SER A 141 14.12 19.04 16.99
CA SER A 141 15.19 18.65 17.90
C SER A 141 15.69 17.24 17.57
N LYS A 142 17.02 17.09 17.42
CA LYS A 142 17.74 15.82 17.26
C LYS A 142 17.60 14.88 18.48
N PHE A 143 16.85 15.28 19.51
CA PHE A 143 16.64 14.52 20.74
C PHE A 143 15.27 13.80 20.83
N ASN A 144 14.49 13.73 19.74
CA ASN A 144 13.19 13.05 19.77
C ASN A 144 13.35 11.50 19.68
N PRO A 145 12.91 10.72 20.68
CA PRO A 145 12.93 9.25 20.64
C PRO A 145 12.16 8.64 19.46
N ALA A 146 11.13 9.33 18.94
CA ALA A 146 10.41 8.89 17.75
C ALA A 146 11.28 8.90 16.49
N LYS A 147 12.28 9.80 16.41
CA LYS A 147 13.23 9.76 15.29
C LYS A 147 14.13 8.52 15.34
N ARG A 148 14.48 7.99 16.52
CA ARG A 148 15.26 6.73 16.62
C ARG A 148 14.49 5.48 16.15
N ILE A 149 13.16 5.53 16.14
CA ILE A 149 12.33 4.42 15.67
C ILE A 149 12.14 4.50 14.14
N PHE A 150 12.15 5.71 13.56
CA PHE A 150 11.90 5.94 12.14
C PHE A 150 13.15 6.22 11.27
N PHE A 151 14.31 6.55 11.86
CA PHE A 151 15.52 6.98 11.12
C PHE A 151 16.72 6.05 11.21
N THR A 152 16.55 4.77 11.59
CA THR A 152 17.66 3.83 11.55
C THR A 152 17.84 3.23 10.15
N SER A 153 18.46 3.98 9.23
CA SER A 153 19.65 3.58 8.44
C SER A 153 19.82 4.22 7.05
N THR A 154 18.87 5.00 6.50
CA THR A 154 18.95 5.42 5.08
C THR A 154 19.44 6.84 4.82
N ASP A 155 19.45 7.75 5.79
CA ASP A 155 19.84 9.14 5.52
C ASP A 155 21.35 9.38 5.37
N THR A 156 22.20 8.38 5.67
CA THR A 156 23.66 8.46 5.49
C THR A 156 24.17 7.81 4.20
N HIS A 157 23.33 7.04 3.47
CA HIS A 157 23.74 6.23 2.31
C HIS A 157 23.02 6.59 0.99
N GLY A 158 22.23 7.67 0.96
CA GLY A 158 21.37 7.98 -0.19
C GLY A 158 22.07 8.09 -1.56
N ASP A 159 23.37 8.43 -1.60
CA ASP A 159 24.13 8.43 -2.86
C ASP A 159 24.66 7.04 -3.25
N GLU A 160 24.96 6.17 -2.28
CA GLU A 160 25.35 4.76 -2.53
C GLU A 160 24.12 3.94 -2.96
N ASP A 161 23.00 4.09 -2.24
CA ASP A 161 21.72 3.45 -2.56
C ASP A 161 21.24 3.86 -3.96
N LEU A 162 21.37 5.16 -4.30
CA LEU A 162 21.06 5.66 -5.64
C LEU A 162 21.93 4.99 -6.71
N GLN A 163 23.21 4.75 -6.44
CA GLN A 163 24.09 4.10 -7.42
C GLN A 163 23.70 2.65 -7.59
N GLN A 164 23.47 1.95 -6.48
CA GLN A 164 23.08 0.56 -6.49
C GLN A 164 21.79 0.33 -7.28
N VAL A 165 20.76 1.15 -7.07
CA VAL A 165 19.50 1.02 -7.82
C VAL A 165 19.67 1.37 -9.30
N LEU A 166 20.50 2.37 -9.63
CA LEU A 166 20.84 2.66 -11.03
C LEU A 166 21.52 1.45 -11.70
N ASP A 167 22.51 0.86 -11.05
CA ASP A 167 23.25 -0.28 -11.58
C ASP A 167 22.32 -1.50 -11.75
N ASN A 168 21.49 -1.79 -10.75
CA ASN A 168 20.50 -2.87 -10.83
C ASN A 168 19.50 -2.66 -11.97
N LEU A 169 18.93 -1.46 -12.11
CA LEU A 169 17.97 -1.16 -13.17
C LEU A 169 18.61 -1.24 -14.56
N ASN A 170 19.84 -0.73 -14.72
CA ASN A 170 20.56 -0.83 -15.99
C ASN A 170 20.83 -2.29 -16.36
N ASN A 171 21.34 -3.09 -15.42
CA ASN A 171 21.60 -4.52 -15.65
C ASN A 171 20.33 -5.27 -16.07
N ILE A 172 19.21 -5.04 -15.36
CA ILE A 172 17.95 -5.72 -15.70
C ILE A 172 17.42 -5.24 -17.06
N ILE A 173 17.50 -3.92 -17.35
CA ILE A 173 17.02 -3.35 -18.63
C ILE A 173 17.85 -3.83 -19.82
N GLU A 174 19.17 -4.01 -19.69
CA GLU A 174 19.99 -4.58 -20.76
C GLU A 174 19.45 -5.96 -21.20
N ASP A 175 18.95 -6.75 -20.25
CA ASP A 175 18.34 -8.06 -20.49
C ASP A 175 16.83 -8.00 -20.88
N THR A 176 16.18 -6.83 -20.85
CA THR A 176 14.73 -6.74 -21.11
C THR A 176 14.31 -6.90 -22.56
N ASN A 177 15.21 -6.77 -23.54
CA ASN A 177 14.84 -6.90 -24.96
C ASN A 177 14.20 -8.26 -25.26
N GLY A 178 14.75 -9.34 -24.67
CA GLY A 178 14.15 -10.68 -24.75
C GLY A 178 12.78 -10.72 -24.08
N LEU A 179 12.67 -10.15 -22.88
CA LEU A 179 11.43 -10.12 -22.09
C LEU A 179 10.29 -9.42 -22.86
N VAL A 180 10.54 -8.24 -23.44
CA VAL A 180 9.56 -7.48 -24.25
C VAL A 180 9.12 -8.28 -25.47
N MET A 181 10.04 -9.02 -26.12
CA MET A 181 9.68 -9.89 -27.24
C MET A 181 8.81 -11.07 -26.80
N PHE A 182 9.09 -11.67 -25.64
CA PHE A 182 8.24 -12.74 -25.10
C PHE A 182 6.85 -12.23 -24.70
N LEU A 183 6.74 -11.02 -24.12
CA LEU A 183 5.46 -10.41 -23.79
C LEU A 183 4.54 -10.37 -25.00
N LYS A 184 5.03 -9.99 -26.20
CA LYS A 184 4.23 -9.94 -27.43
C LYS A 184 3.50 -11.25 -27.77
N ASN A 185 4.06 -12.40 -27.37
CA ASN A 185 3.50 -13.72 -27.64
C ASN A 185 2.39 -14.12 -26.67
N HIS A 186 2.17 -13.36 -25.59
CA HIS A 186 1.11 -13.60 -24.63
C HIS A 186 -0.17 -12.85 -25.03
N PRO A 187 -1.35 -13.51 -24.99
CA PRO A 187 -2.62 -12.89 -25.33
C PRO A 187 -2.90 -11.65 -24.46
N PRO A 188 -3.47 -10.58 -25.05
CA PRO A 188 -3.86 -9.42 -24.27
C PRO A 188 -4.96 -9.80 -23.28
N LEU A 189 -4.78 -9.35 -22.04
CA LEU A 189 -5.85 -9.22 -21.06
C LEU A 189 -6.57 -7.91 -21.36
N TYR A 190 -7.84 -7.96 -21.74
CA TYR A 190 -8.68 -6.76 -21.67
C TYR A 190 -8.90 -6.40 -20.20
N ARG A 191 -7.95 -5.64 -19.63
CA ARG A 191 -7.98 -5.12 -18.27
C ARG A 191 -7.69 -3.62 -18.30
N GLN A 192 -8.42 -2.89 -17.46
CA GLN A 192 -8.19 -1.45 -17.23
C GLN A 192 -6.88 -1.23 -16.44
N PRO A 193 -6.28 -0.02 -16.49
CA PRO A 193 -4.92 0.25 -16.00
C PRO A 193 -4.61 -0.26 -14.59
N TYR A 194 -3.34 -0.57 -14.30
CA TYR A 194 -2.87 -1.19 -13.05
C TYR A 194 -3.35 -0.54 -11.74
N SER A 195 -3.47 0.78 -11.71
CA SER A 195 -4.03 1.51 -10.57
C SER A 195 -5.49 1.16 -10.28
N MET A 196 -6.24 0.79 -11.31
CA MET A 196 -7.58 0.29 -11.21
C MET A 196 -7.60 -1.15 -10.69
N HIS A 197 -6.52 -1.92 -10.71
CA HIS A 197 -6.49 -3.22 -10.01
C HIS A 197 -6.43 -3.06 -8.48
N LEU A 198 -5.73 -2.03 -8.01
CA LEU A 198 -5.81 -1.56 -6.62
C LEU A 198 -7.21 -1.04 -6.28
N TYR A 199 -7.88 -0.39 -7.23
CA TYR A 199 -9.19 0.24 -7.04
C TYR A 199 -10.41 -0.70 -7.27
N ILE A 200 -10.30 -1.70 -8.16
CA ILE A 200 -11.32 -2.68 -8.58
C ILE A 200 -11.08 -4.04 -7.90
N SER A 201 -10.03 -4.17 -7.09
CA SER A 201 -9.86 -5.30 -6.18
C SER A 201 -9.83 -6.66 -6.89
N ARG A 202 -9.10 -6.77 -8.00
CA ARG A 202 -8.95 -8.02 -8.78
C ARG A 202 -7.66 -8.77 -8.51
N CYS A 203 -6.65 -8.14 -7.91
CA CYS A 203 -5.43 -8.81 -7.47
C CYS A 203 -4.85 -8.11 -6.24
N MET A 204 -4.16 -8.86 -5.38
CA MET A 204 -3.48 -8.30 -4.22
C MET A 204 -2.13 -7.70 -4.65
N PHE A 205 -1.88 -6.45 -4.24
CA PHE A 205 -0.65 -5.73 -4.57
C PHE A 205 0.59 -6.45 -4.02
N GLY A 206 1.63 -6.56 -4.87
CA GLY A 206 2.93 -7.10 -4.49
C GLY A 206 2.93 -8.59 -4.14
N ARG A 207 1.89 -9.35 -4.54
CA ARG A 207 1.72 -10.77 -4.22
C ARG A 207 1.62 -11.68 -5.44
N GLN A 208 2.12 -11.24 -6.59
CA GLN A 208 1.97 -11.96 -7.85
C GLN A 208 2.66 -13.33 -7.82
N VAL A 209 3.87 -13.40 -7.26
CA VAL A 209 4.62 -14.66 -7.14
C VAL A 209 3.91 -15.62 -6.20
N GLU A 210 3.42 -15.13 -5.06
CA GLU A 210 2.69 -15.92 -4.09
C GLU A 210 1.35 -16.43 -4.65
N MET A 211 0.62 -15.58 -5.39
CA MET A 211 -0.61 -16.00 -6.09
C MET A 211 -0.33 -17.10 -7.11
N GLU A 212 0.73 -16.98 -7.92
CA GLU A 212 1.09 -18.00 -8.89
C GLU A 212 1.44 -19.34 -8.22
N ARG A 213 2.17 -19.32 -7.09
CA ARG A 213 2.46 -20.55 -6.33
C ARG A 213 1.20 -21.23 -5.80
N ILE A 214 0.20 -20.46 -5.36
CA ILE A 214 -1.08 -21.02 -4.93
C ILE A 214 -1.83 -21.60 -6.14
N MET A 215 -1.88 -20.87 -7.26
CA MET A 215 -2.52 -21.36 -8.49
C MET A 215 -1.87 -22.64 -9.00
N ASP A 216 -0.53 -22.71 -9.00
CA ASP A 216 0.23 -23.91 -9.34
C ASP A 216 -0.16 -25.11 -8.48
N PHE A 217 -0.26 -24.92 -7.16
CA PHE A 217 -0.66 -25.97 -6.22
C PHE A 217 -2.09 -26.45 -6.48
N LEU A 218 -3.02 -25.52 -6.70
CA LEU A 218 -4.43 -25.85 -6.93
C LEU A 218 -4.66 -26.54 -8.27
N MET A 219 -3.94 -26.12 -9.31
CA MET A 219 -4.09 -26.64 -10.67
C MET A 219 -3.17 -27.83 -10.95
N HIS A 220 -2.35 -28.24 -9.99
CA HIS A 220 -1.45 -29.36 -10.15
C HIS A 220 -2.24 -30.65 -10.41
N LYS A 221 -1.90 -31.34 -11.50
CA LYS A 221 -2.46 -32.67 -11.80
C LYS A 221 -1.63 -33.72 -11.09
N ASP A 222 -2.23 -34.37 -10.09
CA ASP A 222 -1.57 -35.44 -9.34
C ASP A 222 -1.07 -36.52 -10.30
N HIS A 223 0.22 -36.85 -10.20
CA HIS A 223 0.73 -38.09 -10.78
C HIS A 223 0.11 -39.24 -9.99
N GLN A 224 -0.21 -40.36 -10.64
CA GLN A 224 -1.04 -41.45 -10.10
C GLN A 224 -0.55 -42.10 -8.78
N VAL A 225 0.54 -41.63 -8.18
CA VAL A 225 1.29 -42.28 -7.08
C VAL A 225 0.96 -41.70 -5.69
N THR A 226 0.40 -40.50 -5.57
CA THR A 226 0.04 -39.92 -4.27
C THR A 226 -1.47 -39.96 -4.05
N GLU A 227 -1.94 -40.89 -3.21
CA GLU A 227 -3.36 -41.06 -2.85
C GLU A 227 -3.85 -40.02 -1.82
N SER A 228 -2.96 -39.24 -1.19
CA SER A 228 -3.33 -38.26 -0.16
C SER A 228 -3.66 -36.88 -0.72
N VAL A 229 -4.61 -36.21 -0.08
CA VAL A 229 -5.02 -34.84 -0.40
C VAL A 229 -3.85 -33.87 -0.21
N GLY A 230 -3.60 -33.01 -1.20
CA GLY A 230 -2.60 -31.96 -1.11
C GLY A 230 -2.98 -30.90 -0.07
N ILE A 231 -2.04 -30.57 0.82
CA ILE A 231 -2.19 -29.54 1.86
C ILE A 231 -1.10 -28.48 1.67
N LEU A 232 -1.52 -27.22 1.48
CA LEU A 232 -0.65 -26.05 1.39
C LEU A 232 -0.79 -25.17 2.63
N PRO A 233 0.23 -25.12 3.51
CA PRO A 233 0.28 -24.15 4.58
C PRO A 233 0.68 -22.76 4.06
N ILE A 234 -0.07 -21.74 4.45
CA ILE A 234 0.23 -20.32 4.25
C ILE A 234 0.41 -19.69 5.63
N VAL A 235 1.65 -19.35 5.97
CA VAL A 235 2.00 -18.77 7.27
C VAL A 235 2.39 -17.31 7.13
N GLY A 236 2.19 -16.53 8.17
CA GLY A 236 2.66 -15.15 8.20
C GLY A 236 2.04 -14.36 9.34
N PRO A 237 2.56 -13.16 9.62
CA PRO A 237 2.09 -12.36 10.74
C PRO A 237 0.64 -11.88 10.56
N ARG A 238 0.10 -11.25 11.61
CA ARG A 238 -1.25 -10.69 11.60
C ARG A 238 -1.36 -9.62 10.51
N TRP A 239 -2.47 -9.59 9.76
CA TRP A 239 -2.77 -8.55 8.77
C TRP A 239 -1.82 -8.43 7.56
N VAL A 240 -1.03 -9.46 7.30
CA VAL A 240 -0.18 -9.55 6.11
C VAL A 240 -0.96 -9.85 4.81
N GLY A 241 -2.24 -10.22 4.93
CA GLY A 241 -3.17 -10.45 3.81
C GLY A 241 -3.40 -11.91 3.41
N LYS A 242 -3.20 -12.88 4.30
CA LYS A 242 -3.45 -14.32 4.04
C LYS A 242 -4.87 -14.61 3.53
N SER A 243 -5.90 -14.15 4.24
CA SER A 243 -7.30 -14.34 3.81
C SER A 243 -7.60 -13.60 2.51
N THR A 244 -6.99 -12.43 2.30
CA THR A 244 -7.15 -11.62 1.10
C THR A 244 -6.60 -12.33 -0.14
N ILE A 245 -5.38 -12.88 -0.07
CA ILE A 245 -4.80 -13.60 -1.22
C ILE A 245 -5.60 -14.84 -1.57
N ILE A 246 -6.09 -15.59 -0.57
CA ILE A 246 -6.97 -16.75 -0.80
C ILE A 246 -8.28 -16.32 -1.43
N ALA A 247 -8.91 -15.25 -0.95
CA ALA A 247 -10.15 -14.75 -1.51
C ALA A 247 -9.98 -14.33 -2.99
N HIS A 248 -8.83 -13.76 -3.38
CA HIS A 248 -8.53 -13.50 -4.79
C HIS A 248 -8.41 -14.77 -5.62
N VAL A 249 -7.68 -15.77 -5.12
CA VAL A 249 -7.51 -17.07 -5.79
C VAL A 249 -8.86 -17.77 -5.97
N CYS A 250 -9.70 -17.82 -4.93
CA CYS A 250 -11.01 -18.46 -5.00
C CYS A 250 -12.01 -17.72 -5.91
N ASN A 251 -11.74 -16.45 -6.22
CA ASN A 251 -12.52 -15.68 -7.18
C ASN A 251 -12.03 -15.86 -8.63
N ASP A 252 -10.89 -16.51 -8.85
CA ASP A 252 -10.41 -16.80 -10.20
C ASP A 252 -11.30 -17.84 -10.88
N ALA A 253 -11.66 -17.59 -12.14
CA ALA A 253 -12.55 -18.47 -12.91
C ALA A 253 -11.98 -19.88 -13.00
N LYS A 254 -10.66 -20.05 -13.18
CA LYS A 254 -10.03 -21.37 -13.27
C LYS A 254 -10.23 -22.19 -11.99
N VAL A 255 -10.20 -21.54 -10.83
CA VAL A 255 -10.44 -22.20 -9.54
C VAL A 255 -11.92 -22.57 -9.41
N ARG A 256 -12.83 -21.65 -9.74
CA ARG A 256 -14.28 -21.87 -9.68
C ARG A 256 -14.81 -22.92 -10.66
N ASP A 257 -14.12 -23.08 -11.78
CA ASP A 257 -14.43 -24.07 -12.81
C ASP A 257 -13.77 -25.43 -12.52
N TYR A 258 -12.72 -25.47 -11.71
CA TYR A 258 -12.01 -26.69 -11.36
C TYR A 258 -12.59 -27.40 -10.14
N PHE A 259 -12.96 -26.64 -9.11
CA PHE A 259 -13.56 -27.15 -7.87
C PHE A 259 -15.08 -26.96 -7.87
N SER A 260 -15.82 -28.03 -7.59
CA SER A 260 -17.28 -27.97 -7.47
C SER A 260 -17.72 -27.23 -6.21
N GLN A 261 -16.88 -27.20 -5.18
CA GLN A 261 -17.15 -26.47 -3.94
C GLN A 261 -15.89 -25.86 -3.34
N VAL A 262 -16.03 -24.67 -2.75
CA VAL A 262 -15.04 -24.03 -1.89
C VAL A 262 -15.64 -23.86 -0.50
N MET A 263 -15.06 -24.52 0.50
CA MET A 263 -15.50 -24.47 1.89
C MET A 263 -14.47 -23.78 2.78
N ILE A 264 -14.93 -23.01 3.76
CA ILE A 264 -14.09 -22.37 4.77
C ILE A 264 -14.43 -22.91 6.16
N PHE A 265 -13.39 -23.28 6.89
CA PHE A 265 -13.42 -23.64 8.29
C PHE A 265 -12.53 -22.67 9.08
N THR A 266 -12.98 -22.27 10.25
CA THR A 266 -12.19 -21.51 11.22
C THR A 266 -11.56 -22.45 12.25
N GLY A 267 -10.57 -21.97 13.00
CA GLY A 267 -9.99 -22.74 14.11
C GLY A 267 -11.02 -23.17 15.15
N ASP A 268 -12.03 -22.34 15.41
CA ASP A 268 -13.12 -22.67 16.33
C ASP A 268 -13.98 -23.83 15.79
N ASP A 269 -14.18 -23.90 14.47
CA ASP A 269 -14.92 -24.99 13.82
C ASP A 269 -14.19 -26.33 13.95
N ILE A 270 -12.85 -26.31 13.86
CA ILE A 270 -12.01 -27.52 13.95
C ILE A 270 -11.91 -28.03 15.39
N ASN A 271 -11.91 -27.12 16.36
CA ASN A 271 -11.81 -27.48 17.77
C ASN A 271 -13.14 -27.93 18.39
N ASN A 272 -14.25 -27.87 17.64
CA ASN A 272 -15.55 -28.34 18.11
C ASN A 272 -15.64 -29.87 18.08
N GLU A 273 -16.04 -30.48 19.19
CA GLU A 273 -16.09 -31.94 19.39
C GLU A 273 -17.16 -32.66 18.53
N ASN A 274 -18.09 -31.94 17.90
CA ASN A 274 -19.16 -32.51 17.07
C ASN A 274 -18.73 -32.66 15.60
N ILE A 275 -17.88 -33.65 15.37
CA ILE A 275 -17.25 -33.96 14.08
C ILE A 275 -18.26 -34.41 13.01
N TYR A 276 -19.35 -35.08 13.42
CA TYR A 276 -20.35 -35.64 12.50
C TYR A 276 -21.18 -34.60 11.72
N THR A 277 -21.14 -33.33 12.14
CA THR A 277 -21.81 -32.21 11.45
C THR A 277 -20.85 -31.31 10.68
N MET A 278 -19.56 -31.67 10.51
CA MET A 278 -18.59 -30.76 9.90
C MET A 278 -18.92 -30.33 8.46
N ARG A 279 -19.67 -31.14 7.71
CA ARG A 279 -20.22 -30.74 6.39
C ARG A 279 -21.19 -29.56 6.47
N ASP A 280 -21.86 -29.39 7.61
CA ASP A 280 -22.84 -28.33 7.88
C ASP A 280 -22.25 -27.12 8.63
N VAL A 281 -21.05 -27.28 9.22
CA VAL A 281 -20.36 -26.22 9.99
C VAL A 281 -19.53 -25.32 9.08
N GLY A 282 -18.90 -25.90 8.04
CA GLY A 282 -18.09 -25.12 7.10
C GLY A 282 -18.92 -24.13 6.27
N VAL A 283 -18.43 -22.90 6.12
CA VAL A 283 -19.08 -21.89 5.28
C VAL A 283 -18.76 -22.17 3.81
N THR A 284 -19.79 -22.39 3.00
CA THR A 284 -19.62 -22.57 1.55
C THR A 284 -19.48 -21.22 0.86
N MET A 285 -18.28 -20.91 0.35
CA MET A 285 -18.01 -19.68 -0.40
C MET A 285 -18.42 -19.76 -1.86
N HIS A 286 -18.28 -20.94 -2.46
CA HIS A 286 -18.60 -21.20 -3.86
C HIS A 286 -19.13 -22.61 -4.01
N ARG A 287 -20.14 -22.76 -4.86
CA ARG A 287 -20.70 -24.05 -5.26
C ARG A 287 -21.08 -23.97 -6.73
N ASN A 288 -20.62 -24.94 -7.51
CA ASN A 288 -20.93 -25.05 -8.92
C ASN A 288 -21.70 -26.34 -9.18
N ASP A 289 -23.03 -26.23 -9.17
CA ASP A 289 -23.94 -27.36 -9.37
C ASP A 289 -23.90 -27.92 -10.81
N ALA A 290 -23.16 -27.31 -11.74
CA ALA A 290 -22.92 -27.90 -13.06
C ALA A 290 -21.81 -28.97 -13.03
N LEU A 291 -21.03 -29.04 -11.94
CA LEU A 291 -19.92 -29.97 -11.75
C LEU A 291 -20.29 -31.15 -10.84
N VAL A 292 -21.56 -31.57 -10.81
CA VAL A 292 -22.08 -32.60 -9.88
C VAL A 292 -21.29 -33.92 -9.94
N GLU A 293 -20.80 -34.30 -11.12
CA GLU A 293 -19.99 -35.51 -11.32
C GLU A 293 -18.52 -35.34 -10.88
N ASN A 294 -18.08 -34.12 -10.58
CA ASN A 294 -16.71 -33.74 -10.27
C ASN A 294 -16.63 -33.34 -8.79
N GLU A 295 -16.41 -34.31 -7.90
CA GLU A 295 -16.42 -34.15 -6.43
C GLU A 295 -15.17 -33.43 -5.85
N LYS A 296 -14.52 -32.57 -6.64
CA LYS A 296 -13.31 -31.86 -6.22
C LYS A 296 -13.68 -30.67 -5.33
N VAL A 297 -13.27 -30.73 -4.08
CA VAL A 297 -13.50 -29.68 -3.09
C VAL A 297 -12.20 -28.96 -2.78
N LEU A 298 -12.26 -27.64 -2.68
CA LEU A 298 -11.22 -26.83 -2.08
C LEU A 298 -11.63 -26.48 -0.65
N VAL A 299 -10.85 -26.94 0.31
CA VAL A 299 -11.05 -26.65 1.73
C VAL A 299 -10.05 -25.58 2.17
N ILE A 300 -10.55 -24.54 2.82
CA ILE A 300 -9.73 -23.47 3.39
C ILE A 300 -9.90 -23.52 4.90
N VAL A 301 -8.79 -23.61 5.62
CA VAL A 301 -8.76 -23.63 7.08
C VAL A 301 -8.09 -22.34 7.57
N GLU A 302 -8.84 -21.46 8.22
CA GLU A 302 -8.34 -20.19 8.77
C GLU A 302 -8.10 -20.27 10.28
N LEU A 303 -6.82 -20.27 10.67
CA LEU A 303 -6.39 -20.37 12.06
C LEU A 303 -5.91 -19.03 12.58
N SER A 304 -6.40 -18.66 13.76
CA SER A 304 -5.88 -17.53 14.51
C SER A 304 -4.49 -17.81 15.09
N GLY A 305 -4.03 -19.05 15.21
CA GLY A 305 -2.79 -19.37 15.91
C GLY A 305 -2.34 -20.80 15.67
N ASP A 306 -1.78 -21.42 16.70
CA ASP A 306 -1.48 -22.85 16.68
C ASP A 306 -2.75 -23.66 16.46
N ILE A 307 -2.56 -24.84 15.88
CA ILE A 307 -3.58 -25.87 15.79
C ILE A 307 -3.22 -26.99 16.74
N ASP A 308 -4.22 -27.48 17.47
CA ASP A 308 -4.06 -28.71 18.24
C ASP A 308 -3.89 -29.89 17.28
N GLU A 309 -2.79 -30.63 17.43
CA GLU A 309 -2.45 -31.73 16.51
C GLU A 309 -3.50 -32.85 16.55
N VAL A 310 -4.15 -33.06 17.70
CA VAL A 310 -5.21 -34.06 17.86
C VAL A 310 -6.47 -33.60 17.14
N ALA A 311 -6.91 -32.36 17.36
CA ALA A 311 -8.05 -31.77 16.65
C ALA A 311 -7.83 -31.76 15.13
N TRP A 312 -6.62 -31.41 14.66
CA TRP A 312 -6.28 -31.52 13.24
C TRP A 312 -6.37 -32.96 12.72
N SER A 313 -5.82 -33.92 13.45
CA SER A 313 -5.84 -35.33 13.04
C SER A 313 -7.26 -35.85 12.95
N ILE A 314 -8.11 -35.49 13.91
CA ILE A 314 -9.54 -35.81 13.91
C ILE A 314 -10.23 -35.19 12.69
N PHE A 315 -10.07 -33.88 12.46
CA PHE A 315 -10.62 -33.20 11.29
C PHE A 315 -10.19 -33.87 9.98
N PHE A 316 -8.89 -34.16 9.85
CA PHE A 316 -8.35 -34.75 8.64
C PHE A 316 -8.88 -36.17 8.41
N LEU A 317 -8.96 -37.00 9.44
CA LEU A 317 -9.48 -38.38 9.33
C LEU A 317 -10.98 -38.41 9.05
N SER A 318 -11.75 -37.49 9.62
CA SER A 318 -13.21 -37.48 9.49
C SER A 318 -13.72 -36.74 8.26
N TYR A 319 -12.92 -35.84 7.69
CA TYR A 319 -13.34 -35.02 6.56
C TYR A 319 -12.33 -35.03 5.41
N GLY A 320 -11.04 -34.88 5.72
CA GLY A 320 -9.97 -34.80 4.72
C GLY A 320 -9.75 -36.07 3.90
N VAL A 321 -9.85 -37.25 4.52
CA VAL A 321 -9.64 -38.56 3.85
C VAL A 321 -10.74 -38.87 2.83
N ASP A 322 -11.97 -38.45 3.11
CA ASP A 322 -13.14 -38.69 2.25
C ASP A 322 -13.26 -37.68 1.09
N LEU A 323 -12.31 -36.75 0.96
CA LEU A 323 -12.34 -35.78 -0.14
C LEU A 323 -12.03 -36.49 -1.46
N GLY A 324 -12.85 -36.21 -2.47
CA GLY A 324 -12.68 -36.77 -3.82
C GLY A 324 -11.30 -36.45 -4.42
N LYS A 325 -10.80 -37.35 -5.27
CA LYS A 325 -9.48 -37.21 -5.91
C LYS A 325 -9.34 -35.87 -6.63
N GLY A 326 -8.23 -35.17 -6.37
CA GLY A 326 -7.96 -33.83 -6.90
C GLY A 326 -8.49 -32.69 -6.02
N SER A 327 -9.12 -32.99 -4.89
CA SER A 327 -9.38 -32.02 -3.82
C SER A 327 -8.08 -31.50 -3.21
N ARG A 328 -8.16 -30.32 -2.59
CA ARG A 328 -7.02 -29.60 -2.00
C ARG A 328 -7.41 -28.94 -0.70
N ILE A 329 -6.46 -28.83 0.22
CA ILE A 329 -6.60 -28.07 1.46
C ILE A 329 -5.58 -26.93 1.48
N ILE A 330 -6.03 -25.73 1.81
CA ILE A 330 -5.17 -24.59 2.15
C ILE A 330 -5.36 -24.27 3.63
N ILE A 331 -4.27 -24.18 4.38
CA ILE A 331 -4.30 -23.81 5.80
C ILE A 331 -3.65 -22.44 5.95
N THR A 332 -4.34 -21.46 6.52
CA THR A 332 -3.73 -20.18 6.90
C THR A 332 -3.50 -20.11 8.39
N SER A 333 -2.33 -19.62 8.81
CA SER A 333 -2.05 -19.42 10.24
C SER A 333 -1.07 -18.27 10.49
N ARG A 334 -1.05 -17.80 11.75
CA ARG A 334 0.03 -16.96 12.29
C ARG A 334 1.20 -17.77 12.85
N SER A 335 0.98 -19.05 13.14
CA SER A 335 1.99 -19.92 13.71
C SER A 335 2.72 -20.72 12.64
N ASP A 336 4.02 -20.88 12.83
CA ASP A 336 4.84 -21.75 12.01
C ASP A 336 4.62 -23.25 12.29
N GLN A 337 3.91 -23.62 13.36
CA GLN A 337 3.63 -25.03 13.66
C GLN A 337 2.82 -25.71 12.55
N VAL A 338 1.94 -24.96 11.85
CA VAL A 338 1.14 -25.52 10.75
C VAL A 338 1.98 -25.93 9.53
N LYS A 339 3.26 -25.55 9.47
CA LYS A 339 4.18 -26.03 8.43
C LYS A 339 4.34 -27.55 8.49
N LYS A 340 4.26 -28.15 9.68
CA LYS A 340 4.47 -29.58 9.93
C LYS A 340 3.37 -30.47 9.34
N ILE A 341 2.15 -29.93 9.23
CA ILE A 341 0.98 -30.66 8.73
C ILE A 341 0.74 -30.45 7.23
N GLY A 342 1.59 -29.68 6.56
CA GLY A 342 1.54 -29.50 5.11
C GLY A 342 2.12 -30.69 4.35
N THR A 343 1.56 -31.01 3.19
CA THR A 343 2.16 -31.98 2.24
C THR A 343 3.07 -31.30 1.22
N THR A 344 3.11 -29.96 1.22
CA THR A 344 3.92 -29.14 0.32
C THR A 344 4.70 -28.09 1.11
N GLN A 345 5.71 -27.50 0.46
CA GLN A 345 6.48 -26.41 1.06
C GLN A 345 5.55 -25.25 1.43
N ALA A 346 5.56 -24.86 2.70
CA ALA A 346 4.75 -23.75 3.18
C ALA A 346 5.08 -22.43 2.45
N LEU A 347 4.03 -21.68 2.13
CA LEU A 347 4.13 -20.33 1.60
C LEU A 347 4.21 -19.34 2.77
N VAL A 348 5.33 -18.64 2.88
CA VAL A 348 5.54 -17.64 3.92
C VAL A 348 5.20 -16.26 3.36
N LEU A 349 4.21 -15.59 3.95
CA LEU A 349 3.89 -14.20 3.68
C LEU A 349 4.48 -13.32 4.78
N ASP A 350 5.24 -12.30 4.38
CA ASP A 350 5.72 -11.25 5.29
C ASP A 350 5.28 -9.87 4.79
N TYR A 351 5.35 -8.84 5.62
CA TYR A 351 4.97 -7.47 5.23
C TYR A 351 5.74 -7.01 3.98
N LEU A 352 5.12 -6.10 3.22
CA LEU A 352 5.81 -5.50 2.09
C LEU A 352 7.06 -4.77 2.57
N PRO A 353 8.17 -4.84 1.82
CA PRO A 353 9.34 -4.03 2.10
C PRO A 353 8.99 -2.53 2.00
N PRO A 354 9.72 -1.63 2.68
CA PRO A 354 9.34 -0.23 2.84
C PRO A 354 9.11 0.51 1.52
N ASP A 355 9.89 0.20 0.50
CA ASP A 355 9.79 0.74 -0.85
C ASP A 355 8.51 0.30 -1.57
N ALA A 356 8.20 -1.00 -1.55
CA ALA A 356 6.96 -1.54 -2.10
C ALA A 356 5.73 -1.03 -1.35
N TYR A 357 5.83 -0.91 -0.02
CA TYR A 357 4.75 -0.37 0.81
C TYR A 357 4.52 1.11 0.57
N TRP A 358 5.59 1.90 0.39
CA TRP A 358 5.49 3.30 0.00
C TRP A 358 4.79 3.42 -1.35
N TYR A 359 5.22 2.68 -2.37
CA TYR A 359 4.60 2.72 -3.69
C TYR A 359 3.11 2.35 -3.60
N PHE A 360 2.78 1.29 -2.86
CA PHE A 360 1.39 0.90 -2.59
C PHE A 360 0.58 2.04 -1.97
N PHE A 361 1.08 2.66 -0.90
CA PHE A 361 0.38 3.74 -0.22
C PHE A 361 0.26 4.99 -1.08
N LYS A 362 1.30 5.30 -1.88
CA LYS A 362 1.31 6.42 -2.83
C LYS A 362 0.21 6.26 -3.88
N VAL A 363 0.15 5.11 -4.56
CA VAL A 363 -0.90 4.84 -5.55
C VAL A 363 -2.28 4.82 -4.91
N LEU A 364 -2.39 4.26 -3.71
CA LEU A 364 -3.66 4.21 -3.00
C LEU A 364 -4.17 5.61 -2.61
N THR A 365 -3.27 6.55 -2.31
CA THR A 365 -3.61 7.90 -1.83
C THR A 365 -3.80 8.89 -2.97
N PHE A 366 -2.94 8.87 -3.99
CA PHE A 366 -2.95 9.84 -5.09
C PHE A 366 -3.56 9.31 -6.39
N GLY A 367 -3.82 8.01 -6.48
CA GLY A 367 -4.23 7.37 -7.73
C GLY A 367 -3.05 7.13 -8.69
N SER A 368 -3.35 6.99 -9.97
CA SER A 368 -2.40 6.58 -11.01
C SER A 368 -1.67 7.71 -11.71
N VAL A 369 -2.26 8.89 -11.66
CA VAL A 369 -1.67 10.10 -12.20
C VAL A 369 -0.93 10.71 -11.02
N PHE A 370 0.36 10.34 -10.88
CA PHE A 370 1.23 10.94 -9.89
C PHE A 370 1.23 12.45 -10.13
N PRO A 371 0.59 13.26 -9.27
CA PRO A 371 0.63 14.70 -9.48
C PRO A 371 2.06 15.12 -9.15
N SER A 372 2.85 15.38 -10.19
CA SER A 372 4.12 16.11 -10.08
C SER A 372 3.95 17.47 -9.37
N ASP A 373 2.70 17.91 -9.22
CA ASP A 373 2.30 19.25 -8.81
C ASP A 373 2.02 19.34 -7.30
N GLN A 374 2.22 18.28 -6.52
CA GLN A 374 1.96 18.27 -5.06
C GLN A 374 3.09 17.65 -4.20
N PRO A 375 4.34 18.15 -4.30
CA PRO A 375 5.49 17.58 -3.58
C PRO A 375 5.34 17.61 -2.06
N GLU A 376 4.60 18.59 -1.53
CA GLU A 376 4.36 18.73 -0.10
C GLU A 376 3.48 17.60 0.46
N LEU A 377 2.38 17.29 -0.23
CA LEU A 377 1.49 16.19 0.17
C LEU A 377 2.21 14.85 0.07
N GLU A 378 3.01 14.66 -0.97
CA GLU A 378 3.80 13.44 -1.15
C GLU A 378 4.77 13.22 0.01
N SER A 379 5.47 14.28 0.45
CA SER A 379 6.35 14.23 1.62
C SER A 379 5.59 13.81 2.88
N ILE A 380 4.43 14.43 3.16
CA ILE A 380 3.60 14.08 4.31
C ILE A 380 3.12 12.61 4.22
N ALA A 381 2.63 12.19 3.05
CA ALA A 381 2.17 10.81 2.83
C ALA A 381 3.28 9.78 3.08
N MET A 382 4.51 10.02 2.61
CA MET A 382 5.60 9.07 2.83
C MET A 382 6.01 9.02 4.31
N GLU A 383 5.90 10.13 5.07
CA GLU A 383 6.14 10.08 6.52
C GLU A 383 5.08 9.23 7.23
N ILE A 384 3.81 9.41 6.87
CA ILE A 384 2.71 8.59 7.36
C ILE A 384 2.96 7.12 7.01
N ALA A 385 3.29 6.80 5.75
CA ALA A 385 3.53 5.43 5.28
C ALA A 385 4.62 4.71 6.08
N ARG A 386 5.73 5.40 6.37
CA ARG A 386 6.79 4.88 7.25
C ARG A 386 6.25 4.55 8.65
N GLY A 387 5.34 5.36 9.15
CA GLY A 387 4.63 5.18 10.43
C GLY A 387 3.64 4.01 10.50
N LEU A 388 3.14 3.51 9.37
CA LEU A 388 2.08 2.47 9.36
C LEU A 388 2.59 1.04 9.47
N ASP A 389 3.91 0.87 9.50
CA ASP A 389 4.57 -0.42 9.62
C ASP A 389 3.93 -1.44 8.64
N GLY A 390 3.98 -1.20 7.34
CA GLY A 390 3.63 -2.21 6.31
C GLY A 390 2.18 -2.74 6.30
N THR A 391 1.26 -2.17 7.08
CA THR A 391 -0.07 -2.77 7.30
C THR A 391 -1.06 -2.36 6.19
N PHE A 392 -1.59 -3.33 5.43
CA PHE A 392 -2.54 -3.07 4.34
C PHE A 392 -3.83 -2.37 4.78
N ILE A 393 -4.41 -2.81 5.90
CA ILE A 393 -5.66 -2.22 6.41
C ILE A 393 -5.45 -0.75 6.82
N SER A 394 -4.35 -0.45 7.52
CA SER A 394 -4.02 0.92 7.94
C SER A 394 -3.83 1.85 6.74
N ALA A 395 -3.11 1.38 5.71
CA ALA A 395 -2.95 2.12 4.45
C ALA A 395 -4.30 2.45 3.79
N ASN A 396 -5.20 1.47 3.67
CA ASN A 396 -6.54 1.68 3.11
C ASN A 396 -7.39 2.65 3.91
N MET A 397 -7.33 2.59 5.25
CA MET A 397 -8.09 3.51 6.08
C MET A 397 -7.55 4.94 5.97
N ILE A 398 -6.22 5.10 6.03
CA ILE A 398 -5.60 6.42 6.14
C ILE A 398 -5.57 7.13 4.78
N SER A 399 -5.29 6.43 3.70
CA SER A 399 -5.41 6.98 2.34
C SER A 399 -6.80 7.60 2.09
N ARG A 400 -7.88 6.91 2.50
CA ARG A 400 -9.25 7.42 2.43
C ARG A 400 -9.50 8.65 3.30
N ILE A 401 -8.88 8.71 4.48
CA ILE A 401 -8.97 9.90 5.34
C ILE A 401 -8.33 11.09 4.64
N LEU A 402 -7.11 10.90 4.12
CA LEU A 402 -6.33 11.93 3.42
C LEU A 402 -7.02 12.42 2.13
N GLN A 403 -7.62 11.51 1.36
CA GLN A 403 -8.35 11.84 0.12
C GLN A 403 -9.58 12.73 0.32
N ASN A 404 -10.15 12.79 1.52
CA ASN A 404 -11.32 13.65 1.76
C ASN A 404 -10.99 15.14 1.70
N ASN A 405 -9.72 15.52 1.86
CA ASN A 405 -9.29 16.91 1.82
C ASN A 405 -7.83 17.03 1.39
N LEU A 406 -7.60 17.46 0.15
CA LEU A 406 -6.25 17.61 -0.45
C LEU A 406 -5.58 18.96 -0.12
N VAL A 407 -6.06 19.69 0.89
CA VAL A 407 -5.38 20.90 1.38
C VAL A 407 -4.20 20.51 2.26
N SER A 408 -3.00 21.00 1.94
CA SER A 408 -1.77 20.60 2.63
C SER A 408 -1.76 20.90 4.13
N GLN A 409 -2.39 22.00 4.55
CA GLN A 409 -2.56 22.30 5.96
C GLN A 409 -3.35 21.22 6.72
N HIS A 410 -4.35 20.60 6.09
CA HIS A 410 -5.11 19.51 6.71
C HIS A 410 -4.22 18.28 6.94
N TRP A 411 -3.37 17.96 5.97
CA TRP A 411 -2.43 16.84 6.05
C TRP A 411 -1.35 17.07 7.10
N ARG A 412 -0.83 18.31 7.23
CA ARG A 412 0.12 18.66 8.30
C ARG A 412 -0.47 18.42 9.70
N VAL A 413 -1.70 18.89 9.93
CA VAL A 413 -2.41 18.69 11.20
C VAL A 413 -2.63 17.20 11.46
N TYR A 414 -3.03 16.44 10.43
CA TYR A 414 -3.20 15.00 10.55
C TYR A 414 -1.88 14.31 10.92
N LEU A 415 -0.79 14.64 10.23
CA LEU A 415 0.55 14.10 10.52
C LEU A 415 1.00 14.43 11.94
N GLU A 416 0.73 15.64 12.43
CA GLU A 416 1.05 16.02 13.80
C GLU A 416 0.29 15.15 14.82
N CYS A 417 -1.03 14.98 14.63
CA CYS A 417 -1.85 14.10 15.46
C CYS A 417 -1.38 12.64 15.40
N PHE A 418 -1.03 12.17 14.21
CA PHE A 418 -0.51 10.83 13.96
C PHE A 418 0.80 10.59 14.71
N ASN A 419 1.77 11.50 14.59
CA ASN A 419 3.05 11.42 15.26
C ASN A 419 2.92 11.52 16.79
N LYS A 420 2.03 12.39 17.30
CA LYS A 420 1.70 12.45 18.73
C LYS A 420 1.13 11.13 19.24
N ASN A 421 0.23 10.50 18.48
CA ASN A 421 -0.33 9.21 18.84
C ASN A 421 0.74 8.10 18.90
N ILE A 422 1.65 8.06 17.93
CA ILE A 422 2.77 7.11 17.95
C ILE A 422 3.67 7.34 19.17
N GLN A 423 4.09 8.58 19.41
CA GLN A 423 4.93 8.95 20.55
C GLN A 423 4.28 8.57 21.88
N HIS A 424 2.98 8.83 22.01
CA HIS A 424 2.22 8.49 23.20
C HIS A 424 2.22 6.98 23.48
N ASN A 425 1.96 6.15 22.45
CA ASN A 425 1.99 4.69 22.59
C ASN A 425 3.40 4.16 22.85
N VAL A 426 4.44 4.74 22.23
CA VAL A 426 5.83 4.40 22.55
C VAL A 426 6.14 4.72 24.01
N SER A 427 5.65 5.84 24.54
CA SER A 427 5.83 6.20 25.95
C SER A 427 5.07 5.28 26.91
N LEU A 428 3.86 4.82 26.53
CA LEU A 428 3.01 3.98 27.39
C LEU A 428 3.38 2.49 27.32
N PHE A 429 3.63 1.99 26.13
CA PHE A 429 3.75 0.56 25.84
C PHE A 429 5.14 0.17 25.27
N GLY A 430 6.03 1.14 25.04
CA GLY A 430 7.36 0.91 24.48
C GLY A 430 7.42 0.73 22.96
N GLU A 431 6.27 0.69 22.27
CA GLU A 431 6.18 0.37 20.84
C GLU A 431 5.14 1.24 20.10
N SER A 432 5.23 1.30 18.76
CA SER A 432 4.22 1.95 17.93
C SER A 432 2.85 1.24 18.06
N PRO A 433 1.71 1.94 17.94
CA PRO A 433 0.39 1.32 18.00
C PRO A 433 0.20 0.27 16.90
N TYR A 434 0.83 0.48 15.75
CA TYR A 434 0.80 -0.47 14.63
C TYR A 434 1.56 -1.76 14.95
N ASN A 435 2.77 -1.69 15.55
CA ASN A 435 3.50 -2.86 16.02
C ASN A 435 2.81 -3.60 17.18
N LEU A 436 2.22 -2.87 18.13
CA LEU A 436 1.40 -3.47 19.19
C LEU A 436 0.25 -4.27 18.58
N THR A 437 -0.42 -3.70 17.59
CA THR A 437 -1.54 -4.36 16.94
C THR A 437 -1.13 -5.63 16.19
N ARG A 438 0.05 -5.61 15.53
CA ARG A 438 0.64 -6.80 14.89
C ARG A 438 0.88 -7.93 15.89
N LYS A 439 1.27 -7.59 17.13
CA LYS A 439 1.46 -8.50 18.26
C LYS A 439 0.17 -8.86 18.99
N GLY A 440 -0.97 -8.30 18.60
CA GLY A 440 -2.25 -8.47 19.30
C GLY A 440 -2.27 -7.85 20.70
N LYS A 441 -1.43 -6.85 20.94
CA LYS A 441 -1.37 -6.09 22.18
C LYS A 441 -2.25 -4.83 22.09
N PRO A 442 -2.75 -4.33 23.24
CA PRO A 442 -3.55 -3.12 23.25
C PRO A 442 -2.72 -1.88 22.89
N TRP A 443 -3.39 -0.84 22.40
CA TRP A 443 -2.83 0.48 22.16
C TRP A 443 -3.84 1.57 22.52
N ALA A 444 -3.37 2.78 22.82
CA ALA A 444 -4.18 3.88 23.31
C ALA A 444 -4.25 5.04 22.31
N TYR A 445 -5.39 5.74 22.29
CA TYR A 445 -5.55 6.99 21.56
C TYR A 445 -6.04 8.09 22.49
N HIS A 446 -5.37 9.23 22.48
CA HIS A 446 -5.78 10.39 23.28
C HIS A 446 -7.07 11.01 22.73
N ILE A 447 -8.09 11.09 23.58
CA ILE A 447 -9.38 11.73 23.35
C ILE A 447 -9.45 13.03 24.16
N LYS A 448 -10.32 13.96 23.77
CA LYS A 448 -10.59 15.20 24.52
C LYS A 448 -10.93 14.95 26.01
N ASN A 449 -10.54 15.91 26.84
CA ASN A 449 -10.77 15.99 28.29
C ASN A 449 -10.05 14.91 29.10
N ASP A 450 -8.74 14.74 28.86
CA ASP A 450 -7.87 13.78 29.55
C ASP A 450 -8.40 12.34 29.54
N ARG A 451 -9.03 11.95 28.42
CA ARG A 451 -9.56 10.60 28.20
C ARG A 451 -8.72 9.86 27.17
N PHE A 452 -8.68 8.54 27.29
CA PHE A 452 -8.03 7.67 26.33
C PHE A 452 -8.99 6.58 25.89
N ALA A 453 -9.00 6.27 24.60
CA ALA A 453 -9.55 5.02 24.12
C ALA A 453 -8.44 3.98 24.10
N VAL A 454 -8.63 2.86 24.80
CA VAL A 454 -7.71 1.71 24.74
C VAL A 454 -8.35 0.65 23.84
N PHE A 455 -7.66 0.32 22.75
CA PHE A 455 -8.07 -0.68 21.76
C PHE A 455 -7.33 -1.98 22.04
N SER A 456 -8.04 -3.10 22.18
CA SER A 456 -7.43 -4.35 22.69
C SER A 456 -7.66 -5.56 21.78
N LYS A 457 -8.92 -5.83 21.40
CA LYS A 457 -9.31 -7.02 20.64
C LYS A 457 -9.74 -6.65 19.24
N HIS A 458 -9.16 -7.28 18.24
CA HIS A 458 -9.54 -7.09 16.84
C HIS A 458 -10.22 -8.35 16.32
N ARG A 459 -11.39 -8.18 15.70
CA ARG A 459 -12.14 -9.26 15.06
C ARG A 459 -12.62 -8.84 13.67
N THR A 460 -12.84 -9.82 12.81
CA THR A 460 -13.38 -9.65 11.47
C THR A 460 -14.75 -10.31 11.39
N CYS A 461 -15.70 -9.66 10.73
CA CYS A 461 -17.02 -10.21 10.44
C CYS A 461 -17.20 -10.28 8.90
N PRO A 462 -17.23 -11.49 8.31
CA PRO A 462 -17.42 -11.67 6.86
C PRO A 462 -18.80 -11.21 6.38
N ASP A 463 -19.87 -11.62 7.07
CA ASP A 463 -21.25 -11.49 6.57
C ASP A 463 -21.90 -10.13 6.85
N GLY A 464 -21.18 -9.23 7.55
CA GLY A 464 -21.66 -7.92 7.92
C GLY A 464 -22.85 -7.93 8.90
N GLN A 465 -23.22 -9.09 9.43
CA GLN A 465 -24.19 -9.21 10.53
C GLN A 465 -23.53 -8.75 11.83
N ASN A 466 -24.32 -8.22 12.77
CA ASN A 466 -23.84 -7.76 14.08
C ASN A 466 -22.75 -6.66 14.03
N ILE A 467 -22.74 -5.82 12.99
CA ILE A 467 -21.85 -4.64 12.94
C ILE A 467 -22.27 -3.64 14.03
N PRO A 468 -21.34 -3.21 14.90
CA PRO A 468 -21.62 -2.18 15.90
C PRO A 468 -22.06 -0.86 15.25
N ARG A 469 -23.05 -0.19 15.84
CA ARG A 469 -23.51 1.13 15.37
C ARG A 469 -22.47 2.22 15.59
N ILE A 470 -21.69 2.09 16.66
CA ILE A 470 -20.62 3.04 17.02
C ILE A 470 -19.47 2.87 16.03
N LYS A 471 -19.07 3.96 15.37
CA LYS A 471 -17.94 3.99 14.46
C LYS A 471 -16.68 4.49 15.17
N VAL A 472 -15.52 4.10 14.67
CA VAL A 472 -14.22 4.58 15.18
C VAL A 472 -14.15 6.11 15.24
N ARG A 473 -14.69 6.81 14.23
CA ARG A 473 -14.72 8.29 14.21
C ARG A 473 -15.47 8.89 15.41
N ASP A 474 -16.52 8.21 15.89
CA ASP A 474 -17.35 8.71 16.97
C ASP A 474 -16.57 8.64 18.30
N VAL A 475 -15.77 7.57 18.48
CA VAL A 475 -14.83 7.44 19.60
C VAL A 475 -13.72 8.49 19.51
N LEU A 476 -13.06 8.61 18.36
CA LEU A 476 -11.95 9.55 18.16
C LEU A 476 -12.38 11.02 18.30
N SER A 477 -13.63 11.35 17.98
CA SER A 477 -14.19 12.69 18.19
C SER A 477 -14.35 13.07 19.67
N GLY A 478 -14.40 12.06 20.56
CA GLY A 478 -14.65 12.22 21.99
C GLY A 478 -16.10 12.46 22.37
N ASN A 479 -17.03 12.38 21.41
CA ASN A 479 -18.46 12.59 21.64
C ASN A 479 -19.13 11.40 22.35
N ILE A 480 -18.47 10.25 22.40
CA ILE A 480 -18.98 9.06 23.07
C ILE A 480 -18.64 9.08 24.56
N LYS A 481 -19.64 8.71 25.36
CA LYS A 481 -19.52 8.32 26.75
C LYS A 481 -20.04 6.88 26.85
N HIS A 482 -19.14 5.96 27.13
CA HIS A 482 -19.48 4.55 27.32
C HIS A 482 -18.70 4.05 28.53
N GLU A 483 -19.36 3.27 29.40
CA GLU A 483 -18.72 2.60 30.53
C GLU A 483 -18.41 1.15 30.16
N GLY A 484 -17.24 0.64 30.55
CA GLY A 484 -16.80 -0.71 30.22
C GLY A 484 -16.29 -0.89 28.78
N GLU A 485 -16.00 -2.15 28.43
CA GLU A 485 -15.54 -2.57 27.10
C GLU A 485 -16.72 -2.63 26.13
N PHE A 486 -16.56 -2.08 24.93
CA PHE A 486 -17.57 -2.11 23.88
C PHE A 486 -16.94 -2.23 22.50
N ASP A 487 -17.70 -2.80 21.57
CA ASP A 487 -17.25 -2.99 20.20
C ASP A 487 -17.56 -1.78 19.32
N ILE A 488 -16.63 -1.45 18.44
CA ILE A 488 -16.79 -0.39 17.47
C ILE A 488 -16.45 -0.87 16.07
N PHE A 489 -17.20 -0.33 15.11
CA PHE A 489 -16.95 -0.54 13.70
C PHE A 489 -15.81 0.38 13.22
N VAL A 490 -14.71 -0.23 12.75
CA VAL A 490 -13.55 0.51 12.26
C VAL A 490 -13.73 0.85 10.79
N CYS A 491 -13.83 -0.17 9.94
CA CYS A 491 -14.06 -0.01 8.52
C CYS A 491 -14.55 -1.33 7.90
N LYS A 492 -15.12 -1.25 6.70
CA LYS A 492 -15.33 -2.40 5.82
C LYS A 492 -14.20 -2.43 4.80
N SER A 493 -13.59 -3.61 4.63
CA SER A 493 -12.59 -3.81 3.59
C SER A 493 -13.16 -3.52 2.22
N CYS A 494 -12.42 -2.80 1.39
CA CYS A 494 -12.72 -2.66 -0.03
C CYS A 494 -12.04 -3.72 -0.90
N ILE A 495 -11.24 -4.60 -0.30
CA ILE A 495 -10.63 -5.74 -0.97
C ILE A 495 -11.22 -7.04 -0.42
N PRO A 496 -11.31 -8.11 -1.23
CA PRO A 496 -11.74 -9.43 -0.76
C PRO A 496 -11.01 -9.87 0.53
N PRO A 497 -11.69 -10.60 1.44
CA PRO A 497 -13.08 -11.07 1.37
C PRO A 497 -14.13 -10.02 1.81
N TYR A 498 -13.83 -8.72 1.74
CA TYR A 498 -14.76 -7.63 2.07
C TYR A 498 -15.26 -7.60 3.53
N SER A 499 -14.51 -8.22 4.44
CA SER A 499 -14.86 -8.30 5.85
C SER A 499 -14.99 -6.92 6.50
N SER A 500 -15.88 -6.86 7.49
CA SER A 500 -16.01 -5.73 8.41
C SER A 500 -15.04 -5.90 9.57
N TYR A 501 -14.23 -4.87 9.85
CA TYR A 501 -13.28 -4.86 10.95
C TYR A 501 -13.88 -4.19 12.18
N ILE A 502 -13.86 -4.93 13.28
CA ILE A 502 -14.39 -4.52 14.57
C ILE A 502 -13.25 -4.55 15.57
N VAL A 503 -13.21 -3.55 16.44
CA VAL A 503 -12.27 -3.51 17.56
C VAL A 503 -13.03 -3.29 18.85
N SER A 504 -12.63 -3.99 19.91
CA SER A 504 -13.12 -3.75 21.26
C SER A 504 -12.29 -2.63 21.89
N CYS A 505 -12.99 -1.69 22.53
CA CYS A 505 -12.43 -0.47 23.08
C CYS A 505 -12.97 -0.22 24.49
N THR A 506 -12.13 0.33 25.38
CA THR A 506 -12.54 0.95 26.64
C THR A 506 -12.23 2.44 26.60
N ILE A 507 -13.03 3.27 27.29
CA ILE A 507 -12.72 4.70 27.48
C ILE A 507 -12.29 4.91 28.93
N GLU A 508 -11.06 5.41 29.10
CA GLU A 508 -10.43 5.62 30.40
C GLU A 508 -10.14 7.10 30.63
N LYS A 509 -10.08 7.52 31.90
CA LYS A 509 -9.65 8.87 32.30
C LYS A 509 -8.22 8.81 32.84
N LEU A 510 -7.43 9.84 32.54
CA LEU A 510 -6.07 9.99 33.05
C LEU A 510 -6.09 10.21 34.57
N ASN A 511 -5.88 9.15 35.34
CA ASN A 511 -5.60 9.29 36.77
C ASN A 511 -4.11 9.64 36.94
N HIS A 512 -3.82 10.91 37.24
CA HIS A 512 -2.46 11.44 37.40
C HIS A 512 -1.62 10.73 38.50
N ASN A 513 -2.25 9.90 39.35
CA ASN A 513 -1.60 9.18 40.45
C ASN A 513 -1.38 7.67 40.20
N LYS A 514 -1.71 7.14 39.02
CA LYS A 514 -1.42 5.74 38.68
C LYS A 514 -0.64 5.71 37.36
N LYS A 515 0.63 5.29 37.40
CA LYS A 515 1.21 4.57 36.25
C LYS A 515 0.15 3.53 35.85
N MET A 516 -0.34 3.58 34.61
CA MET A 516 -1.28 2.58 34.10
C MET A 516 -0.71 1.19 34.40
N LYS A 517 -1.21 0.54 35.45
CA LYS A 517 -0.94 -0.87 35.72
C LYS A 517 -1.93 -1.61 34.85
N MET A 518 -1.47 -2.08 33.71
CA MET A 518 -2.24 -2.98 32.86
C MET A 518 -1.34 -4.16 32.53
N ASN A 519 -1.68 -5.31 33.12
CA ASN A 519 -1.09 -6.62 32.85
C ASN A 519 -1.56 -7.14 31.50
#